data_AF-A0A8T3ZCX9-F1
#
_entry.id   AF-A0A8T3ZCX9-F1
#
_cell.length_a   1.000
_cell.length_b   1.000
_cell.length_c   1.000
_cell.angle_alpha   90.00
_cell.angle_beta   90.00
_cell.angle_gamma   90.00
#
_symmetry.space_group_name_H-M   'P 1'
#
loop_
_entity.id
_entity.type
_entity.pdbx_description
1 polymer ?
#
loop_
_entity_poly.entity_id
_entity_poly.type
_entity_poly.pdbx_seq_one_letter_code
_entity_poly.pdbx_strand_id
1 'polypeptide(L)'
;MSRFDILNSKVAQDMQRGLLKLYILRLVLDQRLHGYAIMDKLKEMTKSHWRPSPGSIYPALRSLEKAGLVKSVFEKNRRLYTITPLGRKFVHAVSLSVEEITDDIRALFKVAPDKA
;
A
#
# COMPACT_ATOMS: atom_id res chain seq x y z
N MET A 1 -15.15 -13.41 -20.79
CA MET A 1 -14.98 -12.69 -19.51
C MET A 1 -14.81 -11.22 -19.80
N SER A 2 -15.59 -10.36 -19.15
CA SER A 2 -15.48 -8.92 -19.31
C SER A 2 -14.22 -8.39 -18.60
N ARG A 3 -13.75 -7.19 -18.99
CA ARG A 3 -12.70 -6.46 -18.25
C ARG A 3 -13.07 -6.28 -16.77
N PHE A 4 -14.35 -6.12 -16.48
CA PHE A 4 -14.87 -6.03 -15.12
C PHE A 4 -14.69 -7.34 -14.34
N ASP A 5 -14.93 -8.50 -14.94
CA ASP A 5 -14.72 -9.80 -14.31
C ASP A 5 -13.24 -10.05 -13.99
N ILE A 6 -12.35 -9.63 -14.89
CA ILE A 6 -10.90 -9.76 -14.71
C ILE A 6 -10.42 -8.88 -13.55
N LEU A 7 -10.89 -7.63 -13.48
CA LEU A 7 -10.51 -6.71 -12.40
C LEU A 7 -11.11 -7.09 -11.04
N ASN A 8 -12.21 -7.84 -11.02
CA ASN A 8 -12.79 -8.40 -9.80
C ASN A 8 -12.25 -9.79 -9.44
N SER A 9 -11.35 -10.35 -10.24
CA SER A 9 -10.74 -11.65 -9.97
C SER A 9 -9.96 -11.66 -8.66
N LYS A 10 -9.84 -12.85 -8.07
CA LYS A 10 -9.06 -13.08 -6.84
C LYS A 10 -7.62 -12.55 -6.98
N VAL A 11 -7.01 -12.77 -8.14
CA VAL A 11 -5.64 -12.31 -8.45
C VAL A 11 -5.54 -10.79 -8.42
N ALA A 12 -6.45 -10.07 -9.09
CA ALA A 12 -6.46 -8.62 -9.10
C ALA A 12 -6.66 -8.04 -7.69
N GLN A 13 -7.55 -8.64 -6.89
CA GLN A 13 -7.78 -8.23 -5.50
C GLN A 13 -6.54 -8.44 -4.63
N ASP A 14 -5.83 -9.57 -4.78
CA ASP A 14 -4.63 -9.85 -3.99
C ASP A 14 -3.49 -8.89 -4.33
N MET A 15 -3.33 -8.55 -5.61
CA MET A 15 -2.38 -7.52 -6.04
C MET A 15 -2.71 -6.14 -5.45
N GLN A 16 -3.99 -5.71 -5.51
CA GLN A 16 -4.43 -4.45 -4.89
C GLN A 16 -4.20 -4.42 -3.38
N ARG A 17 -4.43 -5.54 -2.68
CA ARG A 17 -4.17 -5.65 -1.24
C ARG A 17 -2.68 -5.56 -0.90
N GLY A 18 -1.82 -6.12 -1.74
CA GLY A 18 -0.37 -5.99 -1.62
C GLY A 18 0.07 -4.53 -1.76
N LEU A 19 -0.36 -3.87 -2.84
CA LEU A 19 -0.08 -2.46 -3.09
C LEU A 19 -0.61 -1.55 -1.99
N LEU A 20 -1.80 -1.84 -1.44
CA LEU A 20 -2.37 -1.09 -0.34
C LEU A 20 -1.43 -1.04 0.88
N LYS A 21 -0.83 -2.18 1.23
CA LYS A 21 0.09 -2.27 2.36
C LYS A 21 1.35 -1.43 2.13
N LEU A 22 1.89 -1.41 0.92
CA LEU A 22 3.04 -0.57 0.56
C LEU A 22 2.70 0.92 0.68
N TYR A 23 1.53 1.34 0.19
CA TYR A 23 1.08 2.72 0.35
C TYR A 23 0.90 3.12 1.81
N ILE A 24 0.30 2.25 2.63
CA ILE A 24 0.17 2.50 4.07
C ILE A 24 1.54 2.72 4.69
N LEU A 25 2.50 1.83 4.44
CA LEU A 25 3.86 1.93 4.98
C LEU A 25 4.56 3.21 4.53
N ARG A 26 4.42 3.59 3.25
CA ARG A 26 4.98 4.85 2.73
C ARG A 26 4.37 6.06 3.43
N LEU A 27 3.06 6.09 3.67
CA LEU A 27 2.38 7.21 4.32
C LEU A 27 2.75 7.34 5.79
N VAL A 28 2.88 6.22 6.52
CA VAL A 28 3.25 6.24 7.95
C VAL A 28 4.77 6.35 8.19
N LEU A 29 5.57 6.33 7.13
CA LEU A 29 7.01 6.59 7.19
C LEU A 29 7.31 8.04 7.59
N ASP A 30 6.53 8.97 7.02
CA ASP A 30 6.73 10.43 7.16
C ASP A 30 6.09 10.97 8.44
N GLN A 31 4.93 10.42 8.83
CA GLN A 31 4.17 10.91 9.98
C GLN A 31 3.25 9.83 10.56
N ARG A 32 2.89 9.96 11.83
CA ARG A 32 1.87 9.11 12.45
C ARG A 32 0.48 9.48 11.93
N LEU A 33 -0.34 8.50 11.56
CA LEU A 33 -1.66 8.73 10.93
C LEU A 33 -2.74 7.82 11.51
N HIS A 34 -3.99 8.31 11.57
CA HIS A 34 -5.15 7.46 11.82
C HIS A 34 -5.71 6.88 10.51
N GLY A 35 -6.46 5.77 10.61
CA GLY A 35 -6.97 5.04 9.45
C GLY A 35 -7.70 5.89 8.41
N TYR A 36 -8.54 6.83 8.85
CA TYR A 36 -9.24 7.74 7.92
C TYR A 36 -8.29 8.70 7.16
N ALA A 37 -7.28 9.26 7.82
CA ALA A 37 -6.30 10.13 7.17
C ALA A 37 -5.44 9.35 6.15
N ILE A 38 -5.18 8.07 6.41
CA ILE A 38 -4.52 7.18 5.44
C ILE A 38 -5.38 7.02 4.18
N MET A 39 -6.70 6.82 4.32
CA MET A 39 -7.61 6.72 3.16
C MET A 39 -7.56 7.98 2.31
N ASP A 40 -7.63 9.16 2.94
CA ASP A 40 -7.68 10.44 2.24
C ASP A 40 -6.34 10.77 1.58
N LYS A 41 -5.23 10.60 2.30
CA LYS A 41 -3.88 10.78 1.74
C LYS A 41 -3.58 9.81 0.59
N LEU A 42 -4.09 8.57 0.64
CA LEU A 42 -3.93 7.63 -0.46
C LEU A 42 -4.71 8.09 -1.69
N LYS A 43 -5.92 8.63 -1.51
CA LYS A 43 -6.68 9.26 -2.60
C LYS A 43 -5.89 10.39 -3.24
N GLU A 44 -5.30 11.28 -2.44
CA GLU A 44 -4.48 12.39 -2.92
C GLU A 44 -3.24 11.89 -3.68
N MET A 45 -2.48 10.96 -3.09
CA MET A 45 -1.26 10.39 -3.66
C MET A 45 -1.51 9.65 -4.98
N THR A 46 -2.69 9.04 -5.12
CA THR A 46 -3.11 8.37 -6.35
C THR A 46 -3.83 9.29 -7.33
N LYS A 47 -3.70 10.63 -7.21
CA LYS A 47 -4.37 11.62 -8.08
C LYS A 47 -5.89 11.38 -8.20
N SER A 48 -6.53 11.10 -7.07
CA SER A 48 -7.96 10.76 -6.94
C SER A 48 -8.43 9.46 -7.61
N HIS A 49 -7.54 8.64 -8.15
CA HIS A 49 -7.92 7.37 -8.80
C HIS A 49 -8.41 6.31 -7.82
N TRP A 50 -7.94 6.34 -6.56
CA TRP A 50 -8.28 5.29 -5.62
C TRP A 50 -8.36 5.76 -4.17
N ARG A 51 -9.52 5.55 -3.54
CA ARG A 51 -9.70 5.66 -2.09
C ARG A 51 -10.12 4.30 -1.53
N PRO A 52 -9.29 3.64 -0.71
CA PRO A 52 -9.64 2.34 -0.14
C PRO A 52 -10.77 2.50 0.88
N SER A 53 -11.62 1.48 1.01
CA SER A 53 -12.72 1.47 1.96
C SER A 53 -12.23 1.12 3.38
N PRO A 54 -13.02 1.40 4.42
CA PRO A 54 -12.78 0.85 5.77
C PRO A 54 -12.57 -0.66 5.77
N GLY A 55 -13.33 -1.38 4.93
CA GLY A 55 -13.26 -2.83 4.80
C GLY A 55 -11.93 -3.36 4.22
N SER A 56 -11.17 -2.53 3.48
CA SER A 56 -9.83 -2.91 3.01
C SER A 56 -8.70 -2.35 3.88
N ILE A 57 -8.86 -1.12 4.39
CA ILE A 57 -7.84 -0.46 5.23
C ILE A 57 -7.59 -1.18 6.54
N TYR A 58 -8.63 -1.48 7.31
CA TYR A 58 -8.41 -2.00 8.67
C TYR A 58 -7.83 -3.41 8.68
N PRO A 59 -8.23 -4.34 7.79
CA PRO A 59 -7.52 -5.60 7.63
C PRO A 59 -6.05 -5.44 7.21
N ALA A 60 -5.75 -4.49 6.31
CA ALA A 60 -4.36 -4.23 5.90
C ALA A 60 -3.51 -3.71 7.06
N LEU A 61 -4.03 -2.75 7.84
CA LEU A 61 -3.37 -2.24 9.05
C LEU A 61 -3.12 -3.33 10.09
N ARG A 62 -4.13 -4.17 10.38
CA ARG A 62 -3.96 -5.32 11.28
C ARG A 62 -2.91 -6.30 10.78
N SER A 63 -2.86 -6.56 9.46
CA SER A 63 -1.85 -7.43 8.86
C SER A 63 -0.44 -6.85 9.02
N LEU A 64 -0.27 -5.53 8.87
CA LEU A 64 1.02 -4.86 9.05
C LEU A 64 1.45 -4.83 10.52
N GLU A 65 0.51 -4.65 11.45
CA GLU A 65 0.78 -4.74 12.89
C GLU A 65 1.22 -6.15 13.28
N LYS A 66 0.51 -7.18 12.81
CA LYS A 66 0.88 -8.58 13.04
C LYS A 66 2.27 -8.92 12.49
N ALA A 67 2.66 -8.30 11.37
CA ALA A 67 3.99 -8.45 10.78
C ALA A 67 5.07 -7.59 11.48
N GLY A 68 4.70 -6.79 12.49
CA GLY A 68 5.63 -5.91 13.21
C GLY A 68 6.14 -4.72 12.39
N LEU A 69 5.57 -4.44 11.22
CA LEU A 69 6.01 -3.35 10.33
C LEU A 69 5.44 -1.99 10.75
N VAL A 70 4.28 -2.00 11.41
CA VAL A 70 3.69 -0.81 12.04
C VAL A 70 3.29 -1.13 13.48
N LYS A 71 3.19 -0.10 14.31
CA LYS A 71 2.58 -0.17 15.64
C LYS A 71 1.47 0.87 15.74
N SER A 72 0.53 0.65 16.65
CA SER A 72 -0.49 1.66 16.95
C SER A 72 -0.59 2.03 18.42
N VAL A 73 -1.11 3.22 18.66
CA VAL A 73 -1.49 3.75 19.97
C VAL A 73 -2.91 4.30 19.89
N PHE A 74 -3.64 4.24 20.99
CA PHE A 74 -4.99 4.80 21.08
C PHE A 74 -4.91 6.19 21.72
N GLU A 75 -5.27 7.24 20.97
CA GLU A 75 -5.22 8.63 21.42
C GLU A 75 -6.50 9.35 20.99
N LYS A 76 -7.10 10.14 21.88
CA LYS A 76 -8.30 10.98 21.59
C LYS A 76 -9.40 10.21 20.84
N ASN A 77 -9.69 8.99 21.31
CA ASN A 77 -10.71 8.09 20.75
C ASN A 77 -10.41 7.58 19.31
N ARG A 78 -9.15 7.63 18.87
CA ARG A 78 -8.71 7.17 17.55
C ARG A 78 -7.43 6.37 17.66
N ARG A 79 -7.28 5.37 16.78
CA ARG A 79 -6.04 4.60 16.66
C ARG A 79 -5.09 5.28 15.67
N LEU A 80 -3.90 5.65 16.15
CA LEU A 80 -2.83 6.23 15.35
C LEU A 80 -1.78 5.16 15.06
N TYR A 81 -1.33 5.08 13.81
CA TYR A 81 -0.35 4.12 13.32
C TYR A 81 0.97 4.82 13.03
N THR A 82 2.06 4.17 13.40
CA THR A 82 3.44 4.64 13.17
C THR A 82 4.27 3.48 12.65
N ILE A 83 5.16 3.75 11.70
CA ILE A 83 6.11 2.74 11.21
C ILE A 83 7.09 2.31 12.32
N THR A 84 7.46 1.03 12.34
CA THR A 84 8.50 0.51 13.25
C THR A 84 9.89 0.57 12.61
N PRO A 85 10.98 0.34 13.36
CA PRO A 85 12.31 0.18 12.75
C PRO A 85 12.35 -0.95 11.70
N LEU A 86 11.65 -2.06 11.93
CA LEU A 86 11.52 -3.14 10.95
C LEU A 86 10.78 -2.67 9.70
N GLY A 87 9.68 -1.92 9.87
CA GLY A 87 8.94 -1.32 8.76
C GLY A 87 9.81 -0.38 7.91
N ARG A 88 10.66 0.44 8.55
CA ARG A 88 11.60 1.34 7.85
C ARG A 88 12.60 0.54 7.00
N LYS A 89 13.19 -0.52 7.56
CA LYS A 89 14.10 -1.42 6.83
C LYS A 89 13.39 -2.08 5.65
N PHE A 90 12.15 -2.53 5.83
CA PHE A 90 11.35 -3.11 4.76
C PHE A 90 11.10 -2.12 3.62
N VAL A 91 10.66 -0.89 3.92
CA VAL A 91 10.43 0.14 2.88
C VAL A 91 11.74 0.46 2.14
N HIS A 92 12.86 0.55 2.85
CA HIS A 92 14.16 0.78 2.23
C HIS A 92 14.56 -0.38 1.30
N ALA A 93 14.43 -1.63 1.75
CA ALA A 93 14.71 -2.79 0.91
C ALA A 93 13.83 -2.81 -0.36
N VAL A 94 12.53 -2.54 -0.21
CA VAL A 94 11.62 -2.42 -1.37
C VAL A 94 12.10 -1.31 -2.30
N SER A 95 12.51 -0.15 -1.80
CA SER A 95 12.96 0.98 -2.64
C SER A 95 14.19 0.65 -3.50
N LEU A 96 15.08 -0.21 -3.00
CA LEU A 96 16.24 -0.67 -3.75
C LEU A 96 15.86 -1.68 -4.85
N SER A 97 14.76 -2.41 -4.68
CA SER A 97 14.27 -3.39 -5.66
C SER A 97 13.20 -2.85 -6.60
N VAL A 98 12.80 -1.56 -6.50
CA VAL A 98 11.71 -1.01 -7.33
C VAL A 98 12.03 -1.10 -8.82
N GLU A 99 13.25 -0.76 -9.22
CA GLU A 99 13.66 -0.78 -10.63
C GLU A 99 13.60 -2.21 -11.19
N GLU A 100 14.24 -3.16 -10.51
CA GLU A 100 14.24 -4.59 -10.88
C GLU A 100 12.81 -5.15 -11.00
N ILE A 101 11.97 -4.95 -9.99
CA ILE A 101 10.58 -5.42 -10.00
C ILE A 101 9.79 -4.80 -11.15
N THR A 102 10.02 -3.52 -11.44
CA THR A 102 9.28 -2.83 -12.50
C THR A 102 9.71 -3.33 -13.87
N ASP A 103 10.99 -3.58 -14.09
CA ASP A 103 11.51 -4.13 -15.34
C ASP A 103 11.03 -5.55 -15.59
N ASP A 104 11.00 -6.38 -14.54
CA ASP A 104 10.41 -7.73 -14.61
C ASP A 104 8.93 -7.66 -15.00
N ILE A 105 8.14 -6.80 -14.34
CA ILE A 105 6.71 -6.63 -14.66
C ILE A 105 6.53 -6.12 -16.10
N ARG A 106 7.34 -5.16 -16.55
CA ARG A 106 7.29 -4.66 -17.93
C ARG A 106 7.58 -5.75 -18.95
N ALA A 107 8.62 -6.56 -18.69
CA ALA A 107 9.00 -7.69 -19.53
C ALA A 107 7.87 -8.72 -19.64
N LEU A 108 7.18 -9.02 -18.52
CA LEU A 108 6.03 -9.94 -18.50
C LEU A 108 4.90 -9.51 -19.46
N PHE A 109 4.67 -8.20 -19.59
CA PHE A 109 3.58 -7.65 -20.42
C PHE A 109 4.06 -7.11 -21.78
N LYS A 110 5.34 -7.27 -22.14
CA LYS A 110 5.97 -6.65 -23.33
C LYS A 110 5.74 -5.13 -23.43
N VAL A 111 5.59 -4.46 -22.28
CA VAL A 111 5.43 -3.01 -22.23
C VAL A 111 6.82 -2.41 -22.27
N ALA A 112 7.23 -1.82 -23.39
CA ALA A 112 8.49 -1.09 -23.46
C ALA A 112 8.47 0.05 -22.41
N PRO A 113 9.60 0.33 -21.73
CA PRO A 113 9.66 1.50 -20.85
C PRO A 113 9.36 2.75 -21.69
N ASP A 114 8.46 3.60 -21.19
CA ASP A 114 8.29 4.95 -21.72
C ASP A 114 9.65 5.63 -21.61
N LYS A 115 10.31 5.85 -22.74
CA LYS A 115 11.53 6.64 -22.80
C LYS A 115 11.15 8.09 -22.50
N ALA A 116 11.48 8.54 -21.29
CA ALA A 116 11.54 9.96 -20.96
C ALA A 116 12.68 10.63 -21.73
#